data_AF-A0A7L0TKY1-F1
#
_entry.id   AF-A0A7L0TKY1-F1
#
_cell.length_a   1.000
_cell.length_b   1.000
_cell.length_c   1.000
_cell.angle_alpha   90.00
_cell.angle_beta   90.00
_cell.angle_gamma   90.00
#
_symmetry.space_group_name_H-M   'P 1'
#
loop_
_entity.id
_entity.type
_entity.pdbx_description
1 polymer ?
#
loop_
_entity_poly.entity_id
_entity_poly.type
_entity_poly.pdbx_seq_one_letter_code
_entity_poly.pdbx_strand_id
1 'polypeptide(L)'
;LQVLAYNRHTYETVARRLVVTVVPAPGGEPPYQGEFLVGNRNVEELLVPAAREIFLQASAGVWERDDLHVINVTSALDRGGRVPLPIEGRKEGVYVKVGSRGAFSPCLASAASPQSRFRCGLGQQPLASCYDTFAPRFAIRWCNLTLLQVWPSPTTPGPAWGPEVLEEGGDFQPPTEAPPQDLLPGYLVTLLVPLAVAALLCLLLGYLMCCRREGV
;
A
#
# COMPACT_ATOMS: atom_id res chain seq x y z
N LEU A 1 -3.94 1.27 18.11
CA LEU A 1 -4.74 0.58 17.07
C LEU A 1 -4.98 -0.86 17.50
N GLN A 2 -6.18 -1.41 17.28
CA GLN A 2 -6.45 -2.84 17.48
C GLN A 2 -6.66 -3.46 16.10
N VAL A 3 -5.82 -4.41 15.72
CA VAL A 3 -5.91 -5.13 14.45
C VAL A 3 -6.49 -6.50 14.72
N LEU A 4 -7.62 -6.80 14.07
CA LEU A 4 -8.22 -8.12 14.02
C LEU A 4 -7.86 -8.74 12.67
N ALA A 5 -7.05 -9.79 12.70
CA ALA A 5 -6.74 -10.59 11.53
C ALA A 5 -7.50 -11.90 11.61
N TYR A 6 -7.91 -12.45 10.47
CA TYR A 6 -8.44 -13.80 10.38
C TYR A 6 -7.70 -14.59 9.31
N ASN A 7 -7.45 -15.87 9.59
CA ASN A 7 -6.88 -16.78 8.62
C ASN A 7 -7.98 -17.13 7.60
N ARG A 8 -7.75 -16.86 6.31
CA ARG A 8 -8.74 -17.11 5.26
C ARG A 8 -9.05 -18.60 5.05
N HIS A 9 -8.15 -19.50 5.45
CA HIS A 9 -8.29 -20.94 5.27
C HIS A 9 -8.85 -21.64 6.51
N THR A 10 -8.40 -21.23 7.71
CA THR A 10 -8.84 -21.85 8.98
C THR A 10 -9.94 -21.07 9.70
N TYR A 11 -10.23 -19.85 9.25
CA TYR A 11 -11.16 -18.89 9.89
C TYR A 11 -10.80 -18.51 11.33
N GLU A 12 -9.64 -18.93 11.83
CA GLU A 12 -9.13 -18.52 13.14
C GLU A 12 -8.88 -17.02 13.17
N THR A 13 -9.24 -16.37 14.27
CA THR A 13 -9.06 -14.93 14.46
C THR A 13 -7.98 -14.64 15.49
N VAL A 14 -7.21 -13.59 15.26
CA VAL A 14 -6.23 -13.07 16.20
C VAL A 14 -6.42 -11.56 16.31
N ALA A 15 -6.63 -11.08 17.53
CA ALA A 15 -6.62 -9.66 17.83
C ALA A 15 -5.28 -9.27 18.44
N ARG A 16 -4.64 -8.21 17.92
CA ARG A 16 -3.45 -7.61 18.54
C ARG A 16 -3.58 -6.11 18.65
N ARG A 17 -3.13 -5.59 19.79
CA ARG A 17 -2.97 -4.15 20.02
C ARG A 17 -1.62 -3.71 19.44
N LEU A 18 -1.66 -2.80 18.49
CA LEU A 18 -0.51 -2.13 17.90
C LEU A 18 -0.43 -0.70 18.45
N VAL A 19 0.71 -0.38 19.04
CA VAL A 19 1.05 0.99 19.45
C VAL A 19 1.82 1.61 18.30
N VAL A 20 1.28 2.68 17.70
CA VAL A 20 1.95 3.44 16.66
C VAL A 20 2.38 4.76 17.28
N THR A 21 3.69 4.97 17.35
CA THR A 21 4.27 6.21 17.83
C THR A 21 4.69 7.02 16.61
N VAL A 22 4.06 8.19 16.41
CA VAL A 22 4.44 9.13 15.38
C VAL A 22 5.42 10.11 16.01
N VAL A 23 6.67 10.08 15.55
CA VAL A 23 7.69 11.06 15.95
C VAL A 23 8.07 11.90 14.74
N PRO A 24 8.26 13.22 14.91
CA PRO A 24 8.80 14.05 13.86
C PRO A 24 10.14 13.50 13.37
N ALA A 25 10.35 13.46 12.05
CA ALA A 25 11.63 13.05 11.50
C ALA A 25 12.73 14.01 11.98
N PRO A 26 13.85 13.50 12.52
CA PRO A 26 14.93 14.36 12.99
C PRO A 26 15.50 15.19 11.82
N GLY A 27 15.25 16.50 11.85
CA GLY A 27 15.66 17.44 10.81
C GLY A 27 14.66 17.67 9.67
N GLY A 28 13.38 17.29 9.86
CA GLY A 28 12.29 17.61 8.93
C GLY A 28 12.26 16.73 7.68
N GLU A 29 11.41 17.10 6.72
CA GLU A 29 11.36 16.41 5.42
C GLU A 29 12.65 16.64 4.61
N PRO A 30 13.21 15.61 3.98
CA PRO A 30 14.37 15.76 3.12
C PRO A 30 14.04 16.67 1.92
N PRO A 31 14.91 17.66 1.61
CA PRO A 31 14.67 18.60 0.52
C PRO A 31 14.79 17.96 -0.85
N TYR A 32 15.56 16.87 -1.02
CA TYR A 32 15.68 16.16 -2.29
C TYR A 32 14.96 14.83 -2.18
N GLN A 33 13.92 14.66 -2.99
CA GLN A 33 13.06 13.47 -2.98
C GLN A 33 12.97 12.88 -4.39
N GLY A 34 13.02 11.56 -4.47
CA GLY A 34 13.06 10.81 -5.72
C GLY A 34 12.10 9.64 -5.62
N GLU A 35 11.25 9.48 -6.61
CA GLU A 35 10.25 8.43 -6.64
C GLU A 35 10.53 7.43 -7.75
N PHE A 36 10.71 6.17 -7.36
CA PHE A 36 11.02 5.06 -8.25
C PHE A 36 9.81 4.16 -8.40
N LEU A 37 9.45 3.81 -9.62
CA LEU A 37 8.47 2.75 -9.89
C LEU A 37 9.19 1.41 -10.01
N VAL A 38 9.00 0.54 -9.03
CA VAL A 38 9.51 -0.84 -9.00
C VAL A 38 8.47 -1.76 -9.63
N GLY A 39 8.76 -2.31 -10.81
CA GLY A 39 7.77 -3.09 -11.58
C GLY A 39 7.62 -4.55 -11.19
N ASN A 40 8.54 -5.12 -10.40
CA ASN A 40 8.60 -6.55 -10.06
C ASN A 40 8.34 -6.84 -8.58
N ARG A 41 7.62 -5.96 -7.88
CA ARG A 41 7.27 -6.10 -6.46
C ARG A 41 5.82 -5.68 -6.20
N ASN A 42 5.26 -6.23 -5.13
CA ASN A 42 4.05 -5.71 -4.49
C ASN A 42 4.44 -4.96 -3.20
N VAL A 43 3.50 -4.19 -2.64
CA VAL A 43 3.74 -3.37 -1.43
C VAL A 43 4.20 -4.26 -0.27
N GLU A 44 3.55 -5.40 -0.08
CA GLU A 44 3.83 -6.34 1.01
C GLU A 44 5.25 -6.91 0.93
N GLU A 45 5.75 -7.13 -0.30
CA GLU A 45 7.11 -7.65 -0.53
C GLU A 45 8.18 -6.61 -0.25
N LEU A 46 7.90 -5.33 -0.54
CA LEU A 46 8.85 -4.24 -0.33
C LEU A 46 8.86 -3.75 1.13
N LEU A 47 7.75 -3.88 1.85
CA LEU A 47 7.65 -3.48 3.25
C LEU A 47 8.44 -4.40 4.20
N VAL A 48 8.87 -5.59 3.74
CA VAL A 48 9.77 -6.47 4.48
C VAL A 48 11.09 -5.74 4.78
N PRO A 49 11.59 -5.70 6.03
CA PRO A 49 12.78 -4.94 6.41
C PRO A 49 14.00 -5.23 5.52
N ALA A 50 14.30 -6.51 5.27
CA ALA A 50 15.41 -6.92 4.41
C ALA A 50 15.28 -6.41 2.97
N ALA A 51 14.07 -6.46 2.38
CA ALA A 51 13.85 -5.96 1.03
C ALA A 51 14.03 -4.44 0.96
N ARG A 52 13.53 -3.72 1.98
CA ARG A 52 13.66 -2.27 2.10
C ARG A 52 15.12 -1.82 2.25
N GLU A 53 15.91 -2.50 3.07
CA GLU A 53 17.34 -2.22 3.24
C GLU A 53 18.13 -2.44 1.94
N ILE A 54 17.88 -3.56 1.24
CA ILE A 54 18.53 -3.83 -0.04
C ILE A 54 18.13 -2.78 -1.09
N PHE A 55 16.86 -2.34 -1.09
CA PHE A 55 16.40 -1.28 -1.96
C PHE A 55 17.11 0.05 -1.66
N LEU A 56 17.18 0.44 -0.38
CA LEU A 56 17.88 1.65 0.05
C LEU A 56 19.36 1.62 -0.31
N GLN A 57 20.03 0.47 -0.18
CA GLN A 57 21.44 0.31 -0.59
C GLN A 57 21.61 0.51 -2.11
N ALA A 58 20.70 -0.02 -2.93
CA ALA A 58 20.72 0.22 -4.37
C ALA A 58 20.42 1.69 -4.71
N SER A 59 19.47 2.31 -4.01
CA SER A 59 19.20 3.74 -4.11
C SER A 59 20.42 4.58 -3.74
N ALA A 60 21.16 4.20 -2.68
CA ALA A 60 22.40 4.85 -2.26
C ALA A 60 23.48 4.80 -3.33
N GLY A 61 23.64 3.66 -3.99
CA GLY A 61 24.57 3.52 -5.11
C GLY A 61 24.23 4.46 -6.29
N VAL A 62 22.94 4.58 -6.63
CA VAL A 62 22.49 5.46 -7.73
C VAL A 62 22.56 6.94 -7.35
N TRP A 63 22.26 7.26 -6.10
CA TRP A 63 22.24 8.63 -5.60
C TRP A 63 23.63 9.12 -5.18
N GLU A 64 24.60 8.21 -5.00
CA GLU A 64 25.95 8.46 -4.48
C GLU A 64 25.90 9.09 -3.07
N ARG A 65 24.98 8.61 -2.23
CA ARG A 65 24.69 9.13 -0.88
C ARG A 65 24.22 8.04 0.07
N ASP A 66 24.57 8.17 1.34
CA ASP A 66 24.24 7.18 2.39
C ASP A 66 23.16 7.67 3.38
N ASP A 67 22.66 8.91 3.23
CA ASP A 67 21.66 9.53 4.13
C ASP A 67 20.20 9.32 3.65
N LEU A 68 20.00 8.34 2.77
CA LEU A 68 18.70 8.06 2.16
C LEU A 68 17.76 7.34 3.13
N HIS A 69 16.50 7.73 3.09
CA HIS A 69 15.42 7.03 3.79
C HIS A 69 14.16 6.97 2.95
N VAL A 70 13.37 5.91 3.15
CA VAL A 70 12.06 5.77 2.50
C VAL A 70 11.08 6.73 3.16
N ILE A 71 10.48 7.60 2.35
CA ILE A 71 9.45 8.55 2.76
C ILE A 71 8.07 7.92 2.60
N ASN A 72 7.82 7.26 1.47
CA ASN A 72 6.51 6.71 1.15
C ASN A 72 6.65 5.46 0.25
N VAL A 73 5.72 4.52 0.42
CA VAL A 73 5.55 3.33 -0.41
C VAL A 73 4.08 3.27 -0.79
N THR A 74 3.78 3.27 -2.09
CA THR A 74 2.40 3.29 -2.59
C THR A 74 2.22 2.24 -3.68
N SER A 75 1.09 1.53 -3.70
CA SER A 75 0.80 0.59 -4.79
C SER A 75 0.65 1.35 -6.11
N ALA A 76 1.11 0.76 -7.20
CA ALA A 76 0.82 1.31 -8.53
C ALA A 76 -0.69 1.32 -8.83
N LEU A 77 -1.47 0.43 -8.21
CA LEU A 77 -2.93 0.39 -8.35
C LEU A 77 -3.60 1.66 -7.82
N ASP A 78 -3.11 2.18 -6.69
CA ASP A 78 -3.64 3.41 -6.07
C ASP A 78 -3.44 4.65 -6.97
N ARG A 79 -2.57 4.55 -7.98
CA ARG A 79 -2.28 5.62 -8.96
C ARG A 79 -2.87 5.34 -10.34
N GLY A 80 -3.93 4.52 -10.40
CA GLY A 80 -4.60 4.19 -11.66
C GLY A 80 -3.89 3.09 -12.47
N GLY A 81 -2.97 2.35 -11.83
CA GLY A 81 -2.40 1.14 -12.39
C GLY A 81 -3.49 0.08 -12.63
N ARG A 82 -3.27 -0.77 -13.63
CA ARG A 82 -4.20 -1.88 -13.92
C ARG A 82 -3.93 -3.01 -12.95
N VAL A 83 -5.00 -3.59 -12.41
CA VAL A 83 -4.93 -4.83 -11.64
C VAL A 83 -4.29 -5.90 -12.53
N PRO A 84 -3.14 -6.48 -12.15
CA PRO A 84 -2.51 -7.51 -12.95
C PRO A 84 -3.42 -8.74 -12.98
N LEU A 85 -3.51 -9.38 -14.14
CA LEU A 85 -4.10 -10.71 -14.22
C LEU A 85 -3.33 -11.66 -13.30
N PRO A 86 -4.00 -12.64 -12.67
CA PRO A 86 -3.38 -13.62 -11.77
C PRO A 86 -2.50 -14.61 -12.56
N ILE A 87 -1.41 -14.11 -13.11
CA ILE A 87 -0.39 -14.83 -13.86
C ILE A 87 0.87 -14.82 -12.98
N GLU A 88 1.47 -15.99 -12.76
CA GLU A 88 2.69 -16.10 -11.98
C GLU A 88 3.79 -15.14 -12.47
N GLY A 89 4.45 -14.49 -11.53
CA GLY A 89 5.53 -13.54 -11.79
C GLY A 89 5.09 -12.13 -12.19
N ARG A 90 3.80 -11.88 -12.47
CA ARG A 90 3.30 -10.50 -12.64
C ARG A 90 3.02 -9.87 -11.27
N LYS A 91 3.51 -8.66 -11.09
CA LYS A 91 3.33 -7.85 -9.89
C LYS A 91 2.64 -6.55 -10.26
N GLU A 92 1.96 -5.96 -9.29
CA GLU A 92 1.24 -4.69 -9.45
C GLU A 92 2.22 -3.54 -9.74
N GLY A 93 3.39 -3.60 -9.11
CA GLY A 93 4.36 -2.54 -9.09
C GLY A 93 4.13 -1.59 -7.92
N VAL A 94 5.20 -0.94 -7.48
CA VAL A 94 5.22 -0.10 -6.28
C VAL A 94 5.96 1.18 -6.56
N TYR A 95 5.38 2.31 -6.18
CA TYR A 95 6.07 3.59 -6.13
C TYR A 95 6.79 3.71 -4.77
N VAL A 96 8.09 3.96 -4.82
CA VAL A 96 8.94 4.09 -3.64
C VAL A 96 9.55 5.49 -3.66
N LYS A 97 9.12 6.33 -2.73
CA LYS A 97 9.66 7.67 -2.55
C LYS A 97 10.80 7.61 -1.53
N VAL A 98 11.98 8.04 -1.95
CA VAL A 98 13.19 8.09 -1.13
C VAL A 98 13.63 9.55 -1.03
N GLY A 99 14.18 9.96 0.11
CA GLY A 99 14.75 11.30 0.25
C GLY A 99 16.11 11.34 0.89
N SER A 100 16.86 12.38 0.55
CA SER A 100 18.20 12.72 1.03
C SER A 100 18.28 14.22 1.30
N ARG A 101 19.22 14.62 2.16
CA ARG A 101 19.61 16.03 2.32
C ARG A 101 20.54 16.49 1.20
N GLY A 102 21.22 15.55 0.54
CA GLY A 102 22.08 15.79 -0.61
C GLY A 102 21.32 15.89 -1.93
N ALA A 103 21.84 16.74 -2.82
CA ALA A 103 21.32 16.85 -4.18
C ALA A 103 21.46 15.54 -4.97
N PHE A 104 20.70 15.44 -6.06
CA PHE A 104 20.71 14.28 -6.96
C PHE A 104 22.08 14.08 -7.62
N SER A 105 22.48 12.82 -7.82
CA SER A 105 23.66 12.47 -8.60
C SER A 105 23.51 12.91 -10.07
N PRO A 106 24.63 13.06 -10.82
CA PRO A 106 24.58 13.33 -12.25
C PRO A 106 23.77 12.29 -13.03
N CYS A 107 23.81 11.02 -12.60
CA CYS A 107 23.01 9.96 -13.24
C CYS A 107 21.50 10.18 -13.05
N LEU A 108 21.06 10.48 -11.83
CA LEU A 108 19.64 10.75 -11.56
C LEU A 108 19.17 12.00 -12.32
N ALA A 109 19.98 13.06 -12.31
CA ALA A 109 19.70 14.27 -13.06
C ALA A 109 19.57 14.01 -14.58
N SER A 110 20.44 13.19 -15.15
CA SER A 110 20.35 12.82 -16.58
C SER A 110 19.15 11.90 -16.85
N ALA A 111 18.84 10.97 -15.95
CA ALA A 111 17.70 10.05 -16.08
C ALA A 111 16.36 10.80 -16.07
N ALA A 112 16.23 11.87 -15.29
CA ALA A 112 15.02 12.69 -15.20
C ALA A 112 14.99 13.90 -16.16
N SER A 113 16.02 14.06 -17.01
CA SER A 113 16.17 15.19 -17.93
C SER A 113 15.08 15.27 -19.01
N PRO A 114 14.84 16.45 -19.62
CA PRO A 114 13.91 16.60 -20.73
C PRO A 114 14.20 15.65 -21.92
N GLN A 115 15.50 15.41 -22.21
CA GLN A 115 15.94 14.50 -23.26
C GLN A 115 15.53 13.05 -22.94
N SER A 116 15.68 12.63 -21.68
CA SER A 116 15.21 11.31 -21.22
C SER A 116 13.69 11.18 -21.33
N ARG A 117 12.93 12.23 -20.97
CA ARG A 117 11.46 12.22 -21.12
C ARG A 117 11.04 12.11 -22.58
N PHE A 118 11.73 12.81 -23.48
CA PHE A 118 11.49 12.69 -24.92
C PHE A 118 11.76 11.27 -25.43
N ARG A 119 12.88 10.66 -25.05
CA ARG A 119 13.20 9.26 -25.38
C ARG A 119 12.13 8.30 -24.86
N CYS A 120 11.68 8.48 -23.62
CA CYS A 120 10.60 7.69 -23.04
C CYS A 120 9.29 7.83 -23.83
N GLY A 121 8.98 9.03 -24.34
CA GLY A 121 7.83 9.26 -25.23
C GLY A 121 7.92 8.49 -26.57
N LEU A 122 9.14 8.18 -27.03
CA LEU A 122 9.41 7.35 -28.20
C LEU A 122 9.54 5.84 -27.86
N GLY A 123 9.30 5.44 -26.61
CA GLY A 123 9.53 4.07 -26.14
C GLY A 123 11.00 3.67 -26.04
N GLN A 124 11.91 4.65 -26.08
CA GLN A 124 13.35 4.44 -25.93
C GLN A 124 13.79 4.55 -24.46
N GLN A 125 14.93 3.95 -24.13
CA GLN A 125 15.51 4.06 -22.79
C GLN A 125 15.98 5.50 -22.48
N PRO A 126 15.82 5.95 -21.23
CA PRO A 126 16.31 7.26 -20.80
C PRO A 126 17.83 7.30 -20.73
N LEU A 127 18.40 8.50 -20.63
CA LEU A 127 19.82 8.74 -20.42
C LEU A 127 20.18 8.48 -18.95
N ALA A 128 20.29 7.22 -18.56
CA ALA A 128 20.74 6.81 -17.24
C ALA A 128 21.98 5.92 -17.40
N SER A 129 23.11 6.29 -16.80
CA SER A 129 24.32 5.43 -16.77
C SER A 129 24.28 4.39 -15.64
N CYS A 130 23.46 4.63 -14.62
CA CYS A 130 23.33 3.84 -13.39
C CYS A 130 22.13 2.87 -13.42
N TYR A 131 21.57 2.62 -14.61
CA TYR A 131 20.33 1.85 -14.78
C TYR A 131 20.40 0.41 -14.26
N ASP A 132 21.61 -0.16 -14.24
CA ASP A 132 21.89 -1.53 -13.81
C ASP A 132 22.00 -1.70 -12.28
N THR A 133 22.13 -0.61 -11.51
CA THR A 133 22.42 -0.68 -10.06
C THR A 133 21.35 -1.43 -9.25
N PHE A 134 20.11 -1.40 -9.73
CA PHE A 134 18.99 -2.09 -9.10
C PHE A 134 18.82 -3.54 -9.57
N ALA A 135 19.42 -3.91 -10.69
CA ALA A 135 19.33 -5.25 -11.26
C ALA A 135 20.22 -6.24 -10.47
N PRO A 136 19.86 -7.53 -10.42
CA PRO A 136 18.62 -8.13 -10.93
C PRO A 136 17.45 -8.02 -9.92
N ARG A 137 17.67 -7.46 -8.73
CA ARG A 137 16.71 -7.55 -7.62
C ARG A 137 15.47 -6.69 -7.84
N PHE A 138 15.61 -5.51 -8.42
CA PHE A 138 14.51 -4.58 -8.66
C PHE A 138 14.48 -4.14 -10.12
N ALA A 139 13.30 -4.26 -10.74
CA ALA A 139 13.07 -3.82 -12.11
C ALA A 139 12.51 -2.39 -12.10
N ILE A 140 13.40 -1.39 -12.14
CA ILE A 140 13.01 0.02 -12.11
C ILE A 140 12.46 0.47 -13.46
N ARG A 141 11.29 1.07 -13.46
CA ARG A 141 10.71 1.75 -14.63
C ARG A 141 11.26 3.17 -14.69
N TRP A 142 12.46 3.33 -15.26
CA TRP A 142 13.17 4.61 -15.30
C TRP A 142 12.39 5.76 -15.96
N CYS A 143 11.52 5.47 -16.92
CA CYS A 143 10.65 6.48 -17.54
C CYS A 143 9.58 7.06 -16.60
N ASN A 144 9.38 6.44 -15.43
CA ASN A 144 8.47 6.90 -14.39
C ASN A 144 9.23 7.54 -13.20
N LEU A 145 10.55 7.72 -13.31
CA LEU A 145 11.35 8.39 -12.30
C LEU A 145 10.90 9.85 -12.16
N THR A 146 10.56 10.27 -10.95
CA THR A 146 10.32 11.68 -10.65
C THR A 146 11.31 12.17 -9.59
N LEU A 147 11.88 13.34 -9.82
CA LEU A 147 12.80 14.01 -8.89
C LEU A 147 12.17 15.33 -8.48
N LEU A 148 12.08 15.56 -7.18
CA LEU A 148 11.41 16.70 -6.57
C LEU A 148 12.38 17.35 -5.58
N GLN A 149 12.57 18.66 -5.74
CA GLN A 149 13.23 19.48 -4.74
C GLN A 149 12.16 20.22 -3.94
N VAL A 150 11.99 19.82 -2.69
CA VAL A 150 11.05 20.40 -1.74
C VAL A 150 11.79 21.47 -0.95
N TRP A 151 11.28 22.70 -1.01
CA TRP A 151 11.74 23.78 -0.16
C TRP A 151 10.91 23.75 1.13
N PRO A 152 11.51 23.98 2.30
CA PRO A 152 10.74 24.13 3.53
C PRO A 152 9.75 25.28 3.30
N SER A 153 8.47 24.95 3.31
CA SER A 153 7.43 25.97 3.31
C SER A 153 7.51 26.72 4.64
N PRO A 154 7.33 28.05 4.69
CA PRO A 154 7.15 28.71 5.97
C PRO A 154 6.00 28.01 6.69
N THR A 155 6.18 27.69 7.96
CA THR A 155 5.16 27.05 8.80
C THR A 155 3.91 27.93 8.77
N THR A 156 2.99 27.66 7.85
CA THR A 156 1.66 28.23 7.91
C THR A 156 1.10 27.77 9.25
N PRO A 157 0.60 28.66 10.12
CA PRO A 157 -0.13 28.23 11.30
C PRO A 157 -1.18 27.23 10.81
N GLY A 158 -1.10 26.00 11.33
CA GLY A 158 -2.05 24.96 10.97
C GLY A 158 -3.49 25.48 11.15
N PRO A 159 -4.47 24.89 10.45
CA PRO A 159 -5.87 25.24 10.68
C PRO A 159 -6.14 25.20 12.19
N ALA A 160 -6.82 26.21 12.72
CA ALA A 160 -7.18 26.27 14.14
C ALA A 160 -7.85 24.94 14.52
N TRP A 161 -7.14 24.14 15.31
CA TRP A 161 -7.58 22.81 15.67
C TRP A 161 -8.85 22.92 16.50
N GLY A 162 -9.87 22.14 16.14
CA GLY A 162 -11.09 22.06 16.95
C GLY A 162 -10.79 21.44 18.32
N PRO A 163 -11.64 21.66 19.34
CA PRO A 163 -11.43 21.19 20.71
C PRO A 163 -11.38 19.65 20.87
N GLU A 164 -11.58 18.89 19.79
CA GLU A 164 -11.56 17.42 19.76
C GLU A 164 -10.21 16.85 19.27
N VAL A 165 -9.29 17.71 18.83
CA VAL A 165 -7.96 17.30 18.40
C VAL A 165 -7.04 17.25 19.60
N LEU A 166 -6.31 16.14 19.72
CA LEU A 166 -5.37 15.90 20.79
C LEU A 166 -4.23 16.95 20.75
N GLU A 167 -4.01 17.64 21.87
CA GLU A 167 -2.92 18.60 22.03
C GLU A 167 -1.54 17.94 21.83
N GLU A 168 -0.55 18.74 21.44
CA GLU A 168 0.82 18.28 21.24
C GLU A 168 1.40 17.79 22.59
N GLY A 169 1.61 16.46 22.71
CA GLY A 169 2.02 15.83 23.97
C GLY A 169 0.87 15.37 24.89
N GLY A 170 -0.39 15.47 24.43
CA GLY A 170 -1.53 14.87 25.11
C GLY A 170 -1.51 13.34 25.03
N ASP A 171 -1.87 12.67 26.12
CA ASP A 171 -2.03 11.22 26.13
C ASP A 171 -3.32 10.85 25.39
N PHE A 172 -3.18 10.10 24.29
CA PHE A 172 -4.33 9.49 23.64
C PHE A 172 -4.83 8.37 24.53
N GLN A 173 -5.94 8.58 25.23
CA GLN A 173 -6.72 7.50 25.85
C GLN A 173 -7.79 7.02 24.87
N PRO A 174 -7.49 6.04 23.99
CA PRO A 174 -8.55 5.38 23.25
C PRO A 174 -9.50 4.70 24.24
N PRO A 175 -10.79 4.57 23.89
CA PRO A 175 -11.69 3.66 24.59
C PRO A 175 -10.98 2.31 24.77
N THR A 176 -10.78 1.91 26.03
CA THR A 176 -9.75 0.93 26.37
C THR A 176 -10.07 -0.48 25.85
N GLU A 177 -11.32 -0.74 25.48
CA GLU A 177 -11.73 -1.96 24.80
C GLU A 177 -12.89 -1.65 23.85
N ALA A 178 -12.80 -2.09 22.59
CA ALA A 178 -14.00 -2.35 21.83
C ALA A 178 -14.62 -3.61 22.45
N PRO A 179 -15.90 -3.59 22.87
CA PRO A 179 -16.53 -4.78 23.43
C PRO A 179 -16.41 -5.93 22.40
N PRO A 180 -16.10 -7.16 22.84
CA PRO A 180 -15.99 -8.29 21.94
C PRO A 180 -17.28 -8.40 21.11
N GLN A 181 -17.17 -8.27 19.79
CA GLN A 181 -18.29 -8.47 18.90
C GLN A 181 -18.59 -9.97 18.85
N ASP A 182 -19.75 -10.34 19.39
CA ASP A 182 -20.25 -11.71 19.28
C ASP A 182 -20.74 -11.93 17.84
N LEU A 183 -19.97 -12.69 17.06
CA LEU A 183 -20.24 -13.00 15.65
C LEU A 183 -21.22 -14.18 15.50
N LEU A 184 -21.48 -14.92 16.57
CA LEU A 184 -22.40 -16.06 16.59
C LEU A 184 -23.80 -15.73 16.07
N PRO A 185 -24.47 -14.63 16.48
CA PRO A 185 -25.79 -14.27 15.94
C PRO A 185 -25.75 -14.00 14.43
N GLY A 186 -24.72 -13.32 13.92
CA GLY A 186 -24.57 -13.06 12.49
C GLY A 186 -24.37 -14.34 11.67
N TYR A 187 -23.61 -15.29 12.20
CA TYR A 187 -23.43 -16.62 11.61
C TYR A 187 -24.73 -17.43 11.60
N LEU A 188 -25.47 -17.44 12.71
CA LEU A 188 -26.76 -18.15 12.79
C LEU A 188 -27.79 -17.58 11.81
N VAL A 189 -27.87 -16.26 11.66
CA VAL A 189 -28.78 -15.63 10.70
C VAL A 189 -28.40 -15.98 9.26
N THR A 190 -27.11 -15.88 8.91
CA THR A 190 -26.64 -16.19 7.55
C THR A 190 -26.81 -17.67 7.18
N LEU A 191 -26.81 -18.58 8.16
CA LEU A 191 -27.01 -20.01 7.95
C LEU A 191 -28.49 -20.45 7.99
N LEU A 192 -29.23 -20.03 9.02
CA LEU A 192 -30.59 -20.52 9.28
C LEU A 192 -31.63 -19.93 8.32
N VAL A 193 -31.48 -18.67 7.91
CA VAL A 193 -32.46 -18.02 7.01
C VAL A 193 -32.50 -18.72 5.64
N PRO A 194 -31.38 -18.97 4.94
CA PRO A 194 -31.41 -19.71 3.68
C PRO A 194 -31.94 -21.14 3.82
N LEU A 195 -31.60 -21.83 4.92
CA LEU A 195 -32.11 -23.18 5.19
C LEU A 195 -33.63 -23.19 5.40
N ALA A 196 -34.17 -22.23 6.15
CA ALA A 196 -35.60 -22.10 6.36
C ALA A 196 -36.34 -21.79 5.05
N VAL A 197 -35.80 -20.88 4.22
CA VAL A 197 -36.34 -20.58 2.89
C VAL A 197 -36.31 -21.82 2.00
N ALA A 198 -35.21 -22.55 1.96
CA ALA A 198 -35.09 -23.79 1.19
C ALA A 198 -36.11 -24.85 1.65
N ALA A 199 -36.25 -25.06 2.96
CA ALA A 199 -37.22 -25.99 3.52
C ALA A 199 -38.67 -25.58 3.16
N LEU A 200 -38.99 -24.30 3.25
CA LEU A 200 -40.32 -23.78 2.92
C LEU A 200 -40.63 -23.95 1.42
N LEU A 201 -39.64 -23.69 0.55
CA LEU A 201 -39.76 -23.96 -0.88
C LEU A 201 -39.92 -25.45 -1.17
N CYS A 202 -39.18 -26.33 -0.49
CA CYS A 202 -39.33 -27.78 -0.62
C CYS A 202 -40.72 -28.27 -0.18
N LEU A 203 -41.25 -27.74 0.93
CA LEU A 203 -42.60 -28.07 1.39
C LEU A 203 -43.67 -27.58 0.41
N LEU A 204 -43.51 -26.36 -0.11
CA LEU A 204 -44.43 -25.78 -1.07
C LEU A 204 -44.41 -26.54 -2.41
N LEU A 205 -43.22 -26.88 -2.92
CA LEU A 205 -43.07 -27.74 -4.10
C LEU A 205 -43.64 -29.14 -3.86
N GLY A 206 -43.37 -29.74 -2.70
CA GLY A 206 -43.93 -31.04 -2.31
C GLY A 206 -45.46 -31.00 -2.26
N TYR A 207 -46.05 -29.95 -1.67
CA TYR A 207 -47.50 -29.75 -1.66
C TYR A 207 -48.06 -29.58 -3.08
N LEU A 208 -47.43 -28.77 -3.93
CA LEU A 208 -47.89 -28.61 -5.33
C LEU A 208 -47.78 -29.92 -6.13
N MET A 209 -46.70 -30.67 -5.96
CA MET A 209 -46.45 -31.91 -6.71
C MET A 209 -47.22 -33.12 -6.20
N CYS A 210 -47.49 -33.23 -4.89
CA CYS A 210 -48.23 -34.34 -4.31
C CYS A 210 -49.72 -34.05 -4.12
N CYS A 211 -50.12 -32.83 -3.77
CA CYS A 211 -51.51 -32.48 -3.44
C CYS A 211 -52.25 -31.75 -4.57
N ARG A 212 -51.57 -31.23 -5.61
CA ARG A 212 -52.22 -30.61 -6.79
C ARG A 212 -51.90 -31.29 -8.12
N ARG A 213 -51.49 -32.56 -8.10
CA ARG A 213 -51.33 -33.34 -9.31
C ARG A 213 -52.72 -33.72 -9.86
N GLU A 214 -53.32 -32.83 -10.64
CA GLU A 214 -54.42 -33.17 -11.55
C GLU A 214 -53.84 -34.08 -12.64
N GLY A 215 -53.94 -35.38 -12.42
CA GLY A 215 -53.32 -36.41 -13.27
C GLY A 215 -53.66 -37.83 -12.82
N VAL A 216 -54.94 -38.07 -12.53
CA VAL A 216 -55.70 -39.29 -12.89
C VAL A 216 -57.06 -38.84 -13.37
#